data_AF-A0AAD4YRZ1-F1
#
_entry.id   AF-A0AAD4YRZ1-F1
#
_cell.length_a   1.000
_cell.length_b   1.000
_cell.length_c   1.000
_cell.angle_alpha   90.00
_cell.angle_beta   90.00
_cell.angle_gamma   90.00
#
_symmetry.space_group_name_H-M   'P 1'
#
loop_
_entity.id
_entity.type
_entity.pdbx_description
1 polymer ?
#
loop_
_entity_poly.entity_id
_entity_poly.type
_entity_poly.pdbx_seq_one_letter_code
_entity_poly.pdbx_strand_id
1 'polypeptide(L)'
;MITAQGRTDPNQNTGISLQNCTRFQQDREAKFHNFFGNVETEEHIEYLNFGPGSDTRHRVKWGGYKKNCSEEIARQFTVGLFLHGAGHWLKTTGIPLSYGS
;
A
#
# COMPACT_ATOMS: atom_id res chain seq x y z
N MET A 1 -2.15 -15.08 -4.28
CA MET A 1 -1.66 -14.18 -3.23
C MET A 1 -0.67 -13.22 -3.87
N ILE A 2 -0.74 -11.91 -3.62
CA ILE A 2 0.14 -10.90 -4.26
C ILE A 2 1.11 -10.26 -3.27
N THR A 3 0.69 -10.06 -2.03
CA THR A 3 1.55 -9.59 -0.94
C THR A 3 1.37 -10.52 0.26
N ALA A 4 2.44 -10.70 1.04
CA ALA A 4 2.42 -11.32 2.36
C ALA A 4 3.36 -10.48 3.23
N GLN A 5 2.78 -9.70 4.14
CA GLN A 5 3.50 -8.75 4.98
C GLN A 5 3.81 -9.42 6.32
N GLY A 6 5.03 -9.25 6.83
CA GLY A 6 5.54 -9.96 8.03
C GLY A 6 5.91 -9.06 9.19
N ARG A 7 5.33 -7.86 9.31
CA ARG A 7 5.60 -6.95 10.44
C ARG A 7 4.91 -7.53 11.67
N THR A 8 5.69 -7.76 12.71
CA THR A 8 5.20 -8.33 13.98
C THR A 8 5.22 -7.33 15.14
N ASP A 9 5.89 -6.18 14.96
CA ASP A 9 5.96 -5.10 15.96
C ASP A 9 5.46 -3.78 15.34
N PRO A 10 4.50 -3.08 15.96
CA PRO A 10 3.96 -1.82 15.44
C PRO A 10 5.00 -0.69 15.33
N ASN A 11 6.11 -0.77 16.05
CA ASN A 11 7.19 0.22 16.00
C ASN A 11 8.16 -0.02 14.83
N GLN A 12 8.00 -1.12 14.08
CA GLN A 12 8.76 -1.34 12.86
C GLN A 12 8.22 -0.45 11.74
N ASN A 13 9.11 0.35 11.17
CA ASN A 13 8.87 1.20 9.99
C ASN A 13 8.95 0.42 8.66
N THR A 14 8.53 -0.85 8.67
CA THR A 14 8.57 -1.74 7.51
C THR A 14 7.19 -1.95 6.90
N GLY A 15 7.14 -2.23 5.60
CA GLY A 15 5.89 -2.41 4.87
C GLY A 15 6.12 -2.66 3.39
N ILE A 16 5.04 -2.84 2.64
CA ILE A 16 5.04 -2.98 1.18
C ILE A 16 4.17 -1.88 0.60
N SER A 17 4.68 -1.12 -0.37
CA SER A 17 3.91 -0.10 -1.09
C SER A 17 3.94 -0.39 -2.60
N LEU A 18 2.77 -0.42 -3.22
CA LEU A 18 2.59 -0.62 -4.66
C LEU A 18 2.04 0.67 -5.25
N GLN A 19 2.90 1.44 -5.94
CA GLN A 19 2.54 2.72 -6.54
C GLN A 19 2.71 2.66 -8.05
N ASN A 20 1.73 3.21 -8.78
CA ASN A 20 1.71 3.26 -10.25
C ASN A 20 1.98 1.91 -10.94
N CYS A 21 1.62 0.81 -10.27
CA CYS A 21 1.79 -0.53 -10.78
C CYS A 21 0.50 -0.99 -11.50
N THR A 22 0.65 -1.66 -12.64
CA THR A 22 -0.49 -2.32 -13.29
C THR A 22 -0.69 -3.69 -12.67
N ARG A 23 -1.89 -3.94 -12.17
CA ARG A 23 -2.28 -5.28 -11.71
C ARG A 23 -3.19 -5.90 -12.76
N PHE A 24 -2.71 -6.95 -13.43
CA PHE A 24 -3.56 -7.79 -14.26
C PHE A 24 -4.50 -8.57 -13.34
N GLN A 25 -5.76 -8.17 -13.32
CA GLN A 25 -6.80 -8.87 -12.57
C GLN A 25 -7.63 -9.70 -13.53
N GLN A 26 -7.66 -11.01 -13.30
CA GLN A 26 -8.59 -11.92 -13.97
C GLN A 26 -9.99 -11.83 -13.33
N ASP A 27 -10.04 -11.47 -12.04
CA ASP A 27 -11.25 -11.26 -11.27
C ASP A 27 -11.70 -9.80 -11.26
N ARG A 28 -13.01 -9.58 -11.10
CA ARG A 28 -13.59 -8.24 -10.93
C ARG A 28 -13.45 -7.67 -9.52
N GLU A 29 -12.82 -8.39 -8.59
CA GLU A 29 -12.68 -7.96 -7.20
C GLU A 29 -11.30 -8.32 -6.64
N ALA A 30 -10.62 -7.34 -6.04
CA ALA A 30 -9.45 -7.64 -5.22
C ALA A 30 -9.89 -8.18 -3.85
N LYS A 31 -9.27 -9.29 -3.42
CA LYS A 31 -9.58 -9.97 -2.16
C LYS A 31 -8.40 -9.90 -1.21
N PHE A 32 -8.69 -9.58 0.05
CA PHE A 32 -7.75 -9.72 1.15
C PHE A 32 -7.99 -11.06 1.84
N HIS A 33 -6.90 -11.78 2.10
CA HIS A 33 -6.92 -13.03 2.85
C HIS A 33 -6.01 -12.86 4.06
N ASN A 34 -6.53 -13.15 5.24
CA ASN A 34 -5.75 -13.22 6.46
C ASN A 34 -5.42 -14.69 6.73
N PHE A 35 -4.15 -14.97 7.00
CA PHE A 35 -3.68 -16.32 7.29
C PHE A 35 -3.27 -16.48 8.77
N PHE A 36 -2.46 -15.55 9.29
CA PHE A 36 -1.91 -15.63 10.65
C PHE A 36 -1.87 -14.28 11.40
N GLY A 37 -2.28 -13.18 10.77
CA GLY A 37 -2.16 -11.82 11.32
C GLY A 37 -3.40 -11.38 12.10
N ASN A 38 -3.26 -10.38 12.98
CA ASN A 38 -4.41 -9.73 13.60
C ASN A 38 -4.97 -8.65 12.65
N VAL A 39 -6.18 -8.89 12.13
CA VAL A 39 -6.87 -8.01 11.17
C VAL A 39 -7.23 -6.63 11.72
N GLU A 40 -7.27 -6.46 13.05
CA GLU A 40 -7.48 -5.16 13.69
C GLU A 40 -6.24 -4.27 13.63
N THR A 41 -5.05 -4.87 13.60
CA THR A 41 -3.77 -4.17 13.66
C THR A 41 -3.00 -4.16 12.35
N GLU A 42 -3.39 -5.01 11.39
CA GLU A 42 -2.75 -5.10 10.08
C GLU A 42 -3.26 -4.00 9.14
N GLU A 43 -2.40 -3.03 8.84
CA GLU A 43 -2.77 -1.86 8.06
C GLU A 43 -2.82 -2.16 6.56
N HIS A 44 -4.02 -2.05 5.99
CA HIS A 44 -4.27 -2.19 4.56
C HIS A 44 -4.87 -0.90 4.03
N ILE A 45 -4.24 -0.31 3.03
CA ILE A 45 -4.57 1.01 2.50
C ILE A 45 -4.79 0.90 0.99
N GLU A 46 -5.94 1.37 0.51
CA GLU A 46 -6.22 1.54 -0.92
C GLU A 46 -6.48 3.03 -1.21
N TYR A 47 -5.69 3.62 -2.11
CA TYR A 47 -5.78 5.03 -2.51
C TYR A 47 -5.74 5.15 -4.03
N LEU A 48 -6.74 5.84 -4.61
CA LEU A 48 -6.86 6.14 -6.05
C LEU A 48 -6.59 4.96 -7.01
N ASN A 49 -6.94 3.74 -6.59
CA ASN A 49 -6.89 2.58 -7.46
C ASN A 49 -7.95 2.69 -8.57
N PHE A 50 -7.58 2.36 -9.80
CA PHE A 50 -8.48 2.36 -10.97
C PHE A 50 -8.57 0.98 -11.62
N GLY A 51 -9.69 0.71 -12.28
CA GLY A 51 -9.95 -0.51 -13.06
C GLY A 51 -11.02 -1.42 -12.44
N PRO A 52 -11.38 -2.53 -13.12
CA PRO A 52 -12.52 -3.35 -12.73
C PRO A 52 -12.45 -3.91 -11.30
N GLY A 53 -11.25 -4.17 -10.78
CA GLY A 53 -11.03 -4.67 -9.43
C GLY A 53 -10.84 -3.60 -8.35
N SER A 54 -10.94 -2.31 -8.67
CA SER A 54 -10.71 -1.22 -7.71
C SER A 54 -11.93 -0.85 -6.87
N ASP A 55 -13.11 -1.42 -7.16
CA ASP A 55 -14.29 -1.21 -6.34
C ASP A 55 -14.07 -1.77 -4.92
N THR A 56 -14.23 -0.89 -3.93
CA THR A 56 -13.99 -1.17 -2.52
C THR A 56 -15.28 -1.39 -1.72
N ARG A 57 -16.47 -1.33 -2.35
CA ARG A 57 -17.77 -1.50 -1.66
C ARG A 57 -17.95 -2.88 -1.01
N HIS A 58 -17.31 -3.91 -1.57
CA HIS A 58 -17.41 -5.29 -1.12
C HIS A 58 -16.15 -5.78 -0.38
N ARG A 59 -15.28 -4.86 0.04
CA ARG A 59 -14.07 -5.20 0.80
C ARG A 59 -14.38 -5.56 2.25
N VAL A 60 -13.41 -6.21 2.89
CA VAL A 60 -13.43 -6.59 4.30
C VAL A 60 -13.66 -5.37 5.20
N LYS A 61 -14.23 -5.60 6.40
CA LYS A 61 -14.54 -4.55 7.40
C LYS A 61 -13.57 -4.56 8.58
N TRP A 62 -12.34 -4.99 8.37
CA TRP A 62 -11.33 -5.13 9.41
C TRP A 62 -10.90 -3.76 9.96
N GLY A 63 -10.63 -3.64 11.27
CA GLY A 63 -10.22 -2.37 11.88
C GLY A 63 -8.93 -1.78 11.29
N GLY A 64 -8.02 -2.63 10.80
CA GLY A 64 -6.80 -2.20 10.11
C GLY A 64 -7.00 -1.79 8.64
N TYR A 65 -8.19 -1.97 8.07
CA TYR A 65 -8.47 -1.59 6.68
C TYR A 65 -8.91 -0.13 6.56
N LYS A 66 -8.07 0.70 5.95
CA LYS A 66 -8.32 2.12 5.69
C LYS A 66 -8.74 2.30 4.23
N LYS A 67 -10.05 2.28 4.00
CA LYS A 67 -10.67 2.51 2.68
C LYS A 67 -10.49 3.96 2.24
N ASN A 68 -10.07 4.18 0.98
CA ASN A 68 -10.00 5.49 0.33
C ASN A 68 -9.41 6.57 1.25
N CYS A 69 -8.21 6.27 1.76
CA CYS A 69 -7.55 7.11 2.77
C CYS A 69 -7.29 8.53 2.25
N SER A 70 -7.05 9.47 3.15
CA SER A 70 -6.67 10.82 2.77
C SER A 70 -5.32 10.83 2.04
N GLU A 71 -5.13 11.81 1.17
CA GLU A 71 -3.84 12.11 0.54
C GLU A 71 -2.72 12.23 1.59
N GLU A 72 -3.02 12.80 2.76
CA GLU A 72 -2.08 12.90 3.88
C GLU A 72 -1.55 11.53 4.35
N ILE A 73 -2.43 10.52 4.45
CA ILE A 73 -2.04 9.15 4.81
C ILE A 73 -1.27 8.52 3.64
N ALA A 74 -1.77 8.65 2.42
CA ALA A 74 -1.13 8.08 1.23
C ALA A 74 0.31 8.61 1.04
N ARG A 75 0.53 9.90 1.31
CA ARG A 75 1.82 10.56 1.19
C ARG A 75 2.90 9.90 2.04
N GLN A 76 2.55 9.36 3.22
CA GLN A 76 3.51 8.67 4.11
C GLN A 76 4.14 7.43 3.46
N PHE A 77 3.47 6.83 2.48
CA PHE A 77 3.94 5.64 1.77
C PHE A 77 4.68 5.98 0.48
N THR A 78 4.77 7.25 0.08
CA THR A 78 5.56 7.69 -1.08
C THR A 78 7.04 7.44 -0.87
N VAL A 79 7.79 7.28 -1.97
CA VAL A 79 9.24 7.05 -1.96
C VAL A 79 9.99 8.05 -1.07
N GLY A 80 9.60 9.33 -1.11
CA GLY A 80 10.29 10.37 -0.36
C GLY A 80 10.22 10.19 1.16
N LEU A 81 9.06 9.80 1.69
CA LEU A 81 8.82 9.67 3.13
C LEU A 81 9.07 8.25 3.64
N PHE A 82 8.54 7.25 2.93
CA PHE A 82 8.60 5.85 3.36
C PHE A 82 10.03 5.33 3.45
N LEU A 83 10.89 5.77 2.53
CA LEU A 83 12.31 5.40 2.50
C LEU A 83 13.21 6.46 3.15
N HIS A 84 12.68 7.22 4.13
CA HIS A 84 13.42 8.13 5.01
C HIS A 84 14.34 9.12 4.28
N GLY A 85 13.78 9.96 3.40
CA GLY A 85 14.58 10.97 2.70
C GLY A 85 15.30 10.43 1.47
N ALA A 86 14.71 9.43 0.82
CA ALA A 86 15.31 8.78 -0.35
C ALA A 86 15.56 9.73 -1.53
N GLY A 87 14.96 10.92 -1.53
CA GLY A 87 15.32 11.98 -2.45
C GLY A 87 16.80 12.36 -2.46
N HIS A 88 17.59 12.09 -1.40
CA HIS A 88 19.02 12.39 -1.40
C HIS A 88 19.84 11.30 -2.11
N TRP A 89 19.62 10.03 -1.77
CA TRP A 89 20.43 8.92 -2.31
C TRP A 89 19.87 8.35 -3.62
N LEU A 90 18.56 8.42 -3.87
CA LEU A 90 18.02 7.92 -5.14
C LEU A 90 18.35 8.85 -6.31
N LYS A 91 18.50 10.16 -6.09
CA LYS A 91 18.91 11.11 -7.14
C LYS A 91 20.26 10.77 -7.76
N THR A 92 21.15 10.16 -6.99
CA THR A 92 22.50 9.81 -7.48
C THR A 92 22.50 8.55 -8.35
N THR A 93 21.40 7.79 -8.38
CA THR A 93 21.30 6.53 -9.13
C THR A 93 21.01 6.73 -10.63
N GLY A 94 20.53 7.92 -11.03
CA GLY A 94 20.12 8.20 -12.40
C GLY A 94 18.83 7.48 -12.85
N ILE A 95 18.15 6.77 -11.94
CA ILE A 95 16.90 6.08 -12.23
C ILE A 95 15.76 7.11 -12.29
N PRO A 96 14.85 7.03 -13.28
CA PRO A 96 13.65 7.87 -13.31
C PRO A 96 12.76 7.63 -12.09
N LEU A 97 12.41 8.69 -11.36
CA LEU A 97 11.63 8.61 -10.12
C LEU A 97 10.38 9.47 -10.20
N SER A 98 9.27 8.89 -9.76
CA SER A 98 8.07 9.63 -9.39
C SER A 98 8.03 9.75 -7.87
N TYR A 99 8.01 10.98 -7.35
CA TYR A 99 7.98 11.22 -5.91
C TYR A 99 6.59 11.01 -5.28
N GLY A 100 5.55 10.90 -6.11
CA GLY A 100 4.15 10.97 -5.65
C GLY A 100 3.78 12.40 -5.25
N SER A 101 2.55 12.80 -5.57
CA SER A 101 1.90 14.01 -5.05
C SER A 101 1.01 13.60 -3.90
#